data_AF-A0A8H7HCL1-F1
#
_entry.id   AF-A0A8H7HCL1-F1
#
_cell.length_a   1.000
_cell.length_b   1.000
_cell.length_c   1.000
_cell.angle_alpha   90.00
_cell.angle_beta   90.00
_cell.angle_gamma   90.00
#
_symmetry.space_group_name_H-M   'P 1'
#
loop_
_entity.id
_entity.type
_entity.pdbx_description
1 polymer ?
#
loop_
_entity_poly.entity_id
_entity_poly.type
_entity_poly.pdbx_seq_one_letter_code
_entity_poly.pdbx_strand_id
1 'polypeptide(L)'
;MLITLTSIFILSQSRLLCFAAPVPMVELGSRASAASGTFNVLSMNVAGLPEILNGNGESGDKTTNTMLIGQDFAKYNYGVIHVQEDFNYHATLYQYDTHPYRTATSGGVPFGSGLNTLSSYNWIDFSRIKWDTCSNASESDCLTPKGFTFMRLRIDEGVYIDFINLHADAGTEVGDEAARTANIKQVADYVSTNSVGNAVIIFGDTNSRYTRSEDNIRLLSTQNGLTDAWVQAIGGAAPTAGSDALVCPNGVPASVECEVVDKVFFRGSNVINLKSNGFFYDTAKFLSTDLAALTDHNPIRVEFAWSLTSTLRQSDLYGGPHGTWFNDLPSLASSPEVASVTLRGASRLDGIAIRFTSGTSLSHGGTGGTAYSISLSSGETITSVKLCWGQYSSQTRNFCALITTSAGRTVSAGTTTSDCATVAAPSGFGVVGTYGQSGDEMDQLGFIYSKQ
;
A
#
# COMPACT_ATOMS: atom_id res chain seq x y z
N MET A 1 13.95 29.26 -76.72
CA MET A 1 12.78 28.47 -77.18
C MET A 1 12.17 27.83 -75.96
N LEU A 2 10.84 27.96 -75.79
CA LEU A 2 9.97 27.53 -74.66
C LEU A 2 10.12 28.34 -73.36
N ILE A 3 9.29 29.35 -73.11
CA ILE A 3 7.85 29.36 -72.73
C ILE A 3 7.67 29.10 -71.22
N THR A 4 7.41 30.18 -70.50
CA THR A 4 6.81 30.25 -69.17
C THR A 4 5.30 30.03 -69.26
N LEU A 5 4.75 29.12 -68.45
CA LEU A 5 3.31 29.01 -68.25
C LEU A 5 2.98 28.93 -66.76
N THR A 6 2.35 30.00 -66.29
CA THR A 6 1.61 30.14 -65.04
C THR A 6 0.46 29.13 -65.00
N SER A 7 0.28 28.43 -63.88
CA SER A 7 -0.91 27.63 -63.61
C SER A 7 -1.59 28.14 -62.34
N ILE A 8 -2.84 28.57 -62.54
CA ILE A 8 -3.81 29.01 -61.55
C ILE A 8 -4.43 27.76 -60.91
N PHE A 9 -4.39 27.65 -59.57
CA PHE A 9 -5.16 26.65 -58.84
C PHE A 9 -6.40 27.30 -58.21
N ILE A 10 -7.57 26.81 -58.63
CA ILE A 10 -8.89 27.15 -58.13
C ILE A 10 -9.11 26.36 -56.83
N LEU A 11 -9.35 27.05 -55.70
CA LEU A 11 -9.78 26.41 -54.45
C LEU A 11 -11.26 25.97 -54.57
N SER A 12 -11.52 24.66 -54.53
CA SER A 12 -12.85 24.15 -54.19
C SER A 12 -12.95 23.96 -52.67
N GLN A 13 -13.83 24.73 -52.01
CA GLN A 13 -14.16 24.51 -50.60
C GLN A 13 -15.06 23.27 -50.46
N SER A 14 -14.48 22.18 -49.97
CA SER A 14 -15.24 21.02 -49.49
C SER A 14 -15.58 21.24 -48.02
N ARG A 15 -16.83 21.61 -47.73
CA ARG A 15 -17.37 21.63 -46.35
C ARG A 15 -17.51 20.18 -45.85
N LEU A 16 -16.58 19.74 -45.01
CA LEU A 16 -16.71 18.49 -44.27
C LEU A 16 -17.52 18.78 -42.99
N LEU A 17 -18.80 18.38 -43.00
CA LEU A 17 -19.62 18.29 -41.78
C LEU A 17 -19.10 17.11 -40.94
N CYS A 18 -18.39 17.41 -39.85
CA CYS A 18 -18.10 16.42 -38.81
C CYS A 18 -19.40 16.04 -38.10
N PHE A 19 -20.01 14.93 -38.52
CA PHE A 19 -20.97 14.23 -37.68
C PHE A 19 -20.20 13.57 -36.52
N ALA A 20 -20.28 14.17 -35.34
CA ALA A 20 -19.84 13.54 -34.11
C ALA A 20 -20.77 12.34 -33.83
N ALA A 21 -20.26 11.13 -33.99
CA ALA A 21 -20.93 9.94 -33.49
C ALA A 21 -20.92 9.99 -31.95
N PRO A 22 -22.04 9.68 -31.26
CA PRO A 22 -22.05 9.58 -29.82
C PRO A 22 -21.14 8.42 -29.40
N VAL A 23 -20.05 8.74 -28.71
CA VAL A 23 -19.25 7.75 -27.98
C VAL A 23 -20.16 7.16 -26.91
N PRO A 24 -20.33 5.82 -26.83
CA PRO A 24 -21.11 5.23 -25.75
C PRO A 24 -20.41 5.57 -24.44
N MET A 25 -21.08 6.34 -23.56
CA MET A 25 -20.68 6.40 -22.16
C MET A 25 -20.81 4.98 -21.62
N VAL A 26 -19.66 4.37 -21.31
CA VAL A 26 -19.64 3.22 -20.42
C VAL A 26 -20.05 3.78 -19.06
N GLU A 27 -21.31 3.59 -18.67
CA GLU A 27 -21.69 3.66 -17.28
C GLU A 27 -20.85 2.61 -16.54
N LEU A 28 -19.76 3.05 -15.92
CA LEU A 28 -19.16 2.35 -14.80
C LEU A 28 -20.24 2.28 -13.73
N GLY A 29 -21.07 1.24 -13.78
CA GLY A 29 -22.00 0.94 -12.73
C GLY A 29 -21.21 0.93 -11.42
N SER A 30 -21.53 1.87 -10.53
CA SER A 30 -20.94 1.93 -9.19
C SER A 30 -21.25 0.62 -8.50
N ARG A 31 -20.29 -0.31 -8.49
CA ARG A 31 -20.39 -1.49 -7.63
C ARG A 31 -20.46 -0.93 -6.22
N ALA A 32 -21.52 -1.22 -5.48
CA ALA A 32 -21.60 -0.81 -4.09
C ALA A 32 -20.35 -1.33 -3.36
N SER A 33 -19.60 -0.43 -2.72
CA SER A 33 -18.45 -0.76 -1.88
C SER A 33 -18.81 -1.91 -0.94
N ALA A 34 -18.02 -2.99 -0.93
CA ALA A 34 -18.30 -4.14 -0.09
C ALA A 34 -18.07 -3.77 1.37
N ALA A 35 -18.98 -4.22 2.25
CA ALA A 35 -18.81 -4.02 3.69
C ALA A 35 -17.81 -5.00 4.33
N SER A 36 -17.39 -6.03 3.58
CA SER A 36 -16.47 -7.08 4.01
C SER A 36 -15.94 -7.86 2.81
N GLY A 37 -14.79 -8.50 2.97
CA GLY A 37 -14.24 -9.39 1.96
C GLY A 37 -13.13 -10.28 2.51
N THR A 38 -12.55 -11.09 1.61
CA THR A 38 -11.40 -11.95 1.91
C THR A 38 -10.35 -11.78 0.82
N PHE A 39 -9.08 -11.91 1.20
CA PHE A 39 -7.95 -11.95 0.29
C PHE A 39 -6.82 -12.76 0.93
N ASN A 40 -5.80 -13.12 0.16
CA ASN A 40 -4.61 -13.73 0.73
C ASN A 40 -3.35 -12.98 0.30
N VAL A 41 -2.30 -13.20 1.07
CA VAL A 41 -0.95 -12.72 0.77
C VAL A 41 0.02 -13.88 0.71
N LEU A 42 1.08 -13.75 -0.08
CA LEU A 42 2.20 -14.68 -0.17
C LEU A 42 3.53 -13.92 0.04
N SER A 43 4.34 -14.39 0.99
CA SER A 43 5.76 -14.03 1.10
C SER A 43 6.61 -15.11 0.46
N MET A 44 7.55 -14.73 -0.40
CA MET A 44 8.50 -15.67 -0.99
C MET A 44 9.83 -14.99 -1.33
N ASN A 45 10.89 -15.38 -0.64
CA ASN A 45 12.24 -15.22 -1.18
C ASN A 45 12.37 -16.15 -2.41
N VAL A 46 12.70 -15.58 -3.58
CA VAL A 46 12.74 -16.30 -4.86
C VAL A 46 14.16 -16.72 -5.27
N ALA A 47 15.15 -16.54 -4.40
CA ALA A 47 16.55 -16.93 -4.63
C ALA A 47 17.15 -16.41 -5.95
N GLY A 48 16.77 -15.19 -6.35
CA GLY A 48 17.04 -14.64 -7.67
C GLY A 48 18.43 -14.01 -7.85
N LEU A 49 19.39 -14.30 -6.97
CA LEU A 49 20.80 -13.96 -7.15
C LEU A 49 21.41 -14.73 -8.34
N PRO A 50 22.31 -14.13 -9.13
CA PRO A 50 23.03 -14.84 -10.18
C PRO A 50 23.71 -16.11 -9.66
N GLU A 51 23.57 -17.22 -10.37
CA GLU A 51 24.15 -18.53 -10.01
C GLU A 51 25.67 -18.46 -9.70
N ILE A 52 26.40 -17.61 -10.42
CA ILE A 52 27.84 -17.40 -10.21
C ILE A 52 28.19 -16.74 -8.87
N LEU A 53 27.24 -16.02 -8.27
CA LEU A 53 27.40 -15.31 -7.00
C LEU A 53 26.87 -16.15 -5.83
N ASN A 54 25.69 -16.74 -6.00
CA ASN A 54 25.10 -17.63 -5.03
C ASN A 54 24.15 -18.61 -5.73
N GLY A 55 24.39 -19.90 -5.52
CA GLY A 55 23.53 -20.96 -6.03
C GLY A 55 22.38 -21.30 -5.08
N ASN A 56 22.34 -20.74 -3.86
CA ASN A 56 21.35 -20.95 -2.78
C ASN A 56 21.06 -22.42 -2.38
N GLY A 57 21.64 -23.40 -3.08
CA GLY A 57 21.50 -24.82 -2.80
C GLY A 57 20.26 -25.45 -3.41
N GLU A 58 19.47 -24.72 -4.21
CA GLU A 58 18.38 -25.35 -4.96
C GLU A 58 18.93 -26.23 -6.08
N SER A 59 18.19 -27.28 -6.41
CA SER A 59 18.44 -28.02 -7.62
C SER A 59 17.83 -27.32 -8.83
N GLY A 60 18.47 -27.50 -9.99
CA GLY A 60 17.96 -26.97 -11.26
C GLY A 60 18.61 -25.65 -11.66
N ASP A 61 18.19 -25.14 -12.83
CA ASP A 61 18.65 -23.85 -13.34
C ASP A 61 17.76 -22.72 -12.79
N LYS A 62 18.36 -21.65 -12.25
CA LYS A 62 17.63 -20.53 -11.63
C LYS A 62 16.63 -19.84 -12.56
N THR A 63 16.93 -19.77 -13.86
CA THR A 63 15.97 -19.24 -14.85
C THR A 63 14.73 -20.11 -14.93
N THR A 64 14.93 -21.43 -15.00
CA THR A 64 13.87 -22.43 -15.05
C THR A 64 13.07 -22.44 -13.76
N ASN A 65 13.73 -22.37 -12.59
CA ASN A 65 13.05 -22.31 -11.30
C ASN A 65 12.21 -21.03 -11.21
N THR A 66 12.76 -19.87 -11.59
CA THR A 66 12.02 -18.60 -11.59
C THR A 66 10.84 -18.61 -12.57
N MET A 67 10.99 -19.24 -13.74
CA MET A 67 9.88 -19.45 -14.67
C MET A 67 8.74 -20.24 -14.01
N LEU A 68 9.06 -21.36 -13.35
CA LEU A 68 8.07 -22.19 -12.65
C LEU A 68 7.38 -21.42 -11.52
N ILE A 69 8.15 -20.67 -10.72
CA ILE A 69 7.60 -19.78 -9.68
C ILE A 69 6.58 -18.80 -10.28
N GLY A 70 6.92 -18.13 -11.38
CA GLY A 70 6.01 -17.21 -12.06
C GLY A 70 4.73 -17.89 -12.57
N GLN A 71 4.85 -19.09 -13.13
CA GLN A 71 3.69 -19.89 -13.55
C GLN A 71 2.81 -20.30 -12.35
N ASP A 72 3.42 -20.71 -11.24
CA ASP A 72 2.69 -21.11 -10.04
C ASP A 72 2.02 -19.91 -9.34
N PHE A 73 2.62 -18.72 -9.37
CA PHE A 73 1.95 -17.48 -8.93
C PHE A 73 0.67 -17.23 -9.73
N ALA A 74 0.72 -17.33 -11.06
CA ALA A 74 -0.45 -17.17 -11.92
C ALA A 74 -1.49 -18.28 -11.70
N LYS A 75 -1.05 -19.53 -11.50
CA LYS A 75 -1.90 -20.71 -11.32
C LYS A 75 -2.67 -20.70 -10.00
N TYR A 76 -2.00 -20.33 -8.90
CA TYR A 76 -2.60 -20.32 -7.57
C TYR A 76 -3.25 -18.99 -7.21
N ASN A 77 -3.12 -17.97 -8.07
CA ASN A 77 -3.84 -16.69 -8.05
C ASN A 77 -3.90 -16.05 -6.66
N TYR A 78 -2.72 -15.78 -6.11
CA TYR A 78 -2.59 -15.09 -4.83
C TYR A 78 -3.11 -13.63 -4.91
N GLY A 79 -3.59 -13.08 -3.80
CA GLY A 79 -4.11 -11.71 -3.80
C GLY A 79 -3.00 -10.67 -3.94
N VAL A 80 -1.98 -10.80 -3.10
CA VAL A 80 -0.78 -9.94 -3.09
C VAL A 80 0.44 -10.79 -2.80
N ILE A 81 1.49 -10.66 -3.61
CA ILE A 81 2.74 -11.39 -3.46
C ILE A 81 3.85 -10.38 -3.20
N HIS A 82 4.55 -10.53 -2.09
CA HIS A 82 5.82 -9.85 -1.86
C HIS A 82 6.95 -10.84 -2.10
N VAL A 83 7.80 -10.51 -3.08
CA VAL A 83 9.00 -11.29 -3.38
C VAL A 83 10.24 -10.60 -2.83
N GLN A 84 11.15 -11.42 -2.28
CA GLN A 84 12.49 -11.03 -1.85
C GLN A 84 13.52 -11.73 -2.75
N GLU A 85 14.72 -11.18 -2.84
CA GLU A 85 15.78 -11.61 -3.78
C GLU A 85 15.36 -11.67 -5.26
N ASP A 86 14.33 -10.94 -5.66
CA ASP A 86 13.96 -10.80 -7.06
C ASP A 86 14.92 -9.82 -7.78
N PHE A 87 16.14 -10.30 -8.04
CA PHE A 87 17.22 -9.55 -8.65
C PHE A 87 17.32 -9.82 -10.17
N ASN A 88 18.09 -10.83 -10.59
CA ASN A 88 18.55 -10.96 -11.97
C ASN A 88 17.58 -11.74 -12.88
N TYR A 89 16.62 -12.45 -12.29
CA TYR A 89 15.62 -13.24 -13.01
C TYR A 89 14.23 -12.58 -13.05
N HIS A 90 14.11 -11.32 -12.62
CA HIS A 90 12.86 -10.55 -12.57
C HIS A 90 12.07 -10.55 -13.89
N ALA A 91 12.75 -10.37 -15.02
CA ALA A 91 12.10 -10.38 -16.32
C ALA A 91 11.42 -11.74 -16.61
N THR A 92 12.07 -12.83 -16.22
CA THR A 92 11.51 -14.19 -16.33
C THR A 92 10.31 -14.34 -15.40
N LEU A 93 10.44 -13.94 -14.13
CA LEU A 93 9.33 -14.03 -13.16
C LEU A 93 8.08 -13.32 -13.71
N TYR A 94 8.24 -12.10 -14.22
CA TYR A 94 7.14 -11.28 -14.73
C TYR A 94 6.61 -11.77 -16.08
N GLN A 95 7.43 -12.42 -16.90
CA GLN A 95 6.99 -13.00 -18.16
C GLN A 95 5.95 -14.11 -17.95
N TYR A 96 6.07 -14.87 -16.87
CA TYR A 96 5.24 -16.05 -16.62
C TYR A 96 4.13 -15.85 -15.59
N ASP A 97 4.17 -14.77 -14.82
CA ASP A 97 3.08 -14.34 -13.96
C ASP A 97 1.96 -13.63 -14.74
N THR A 98 0.75 -13.49 -14.16
CA THR A 98 -0.39 -12.77 -14.77
C THR A 98 -1.06 -11.69 -13.89
N HIS A 99 -0.52 -11.36 -12.71
CA HIS A 99 -1.09 -10.30 -11.85
C HIS A 99 -1.13 -8.94 -12.57
N PRO A 100 -2.26 -8.22 -12.50
CA PRO A 100 -2.47 -6.98 -13.26
C PRO A 100 -1.64 -5.79 -12.76
N TYR A 101 -1.26 -5.77 -11.49
CA TYR A 101 -0.49 -4.68 -10.90
C TYR A 101 0.85 -5.21 -10.40
N ARG A 102 1.94 -4.61 -10.88
CA ARG A 102 3.31 -5.01 -10.54
C ARG A 102 4.23 -3.82 -10.35
N THR A 103 5.08 -3.88 -9.33
CA THR A 103 6.11 -2.85 -9.13
C THR A 103 7.17 -2.96 -10.21
N ALA A 104 7.65 -1.84 -10.77
CA ALA A 104 8.86 -1.88 -11.58
C ALA A 104 10.07 -2.27 -10.73
N THR A 105 10.97 -3.12 -11.24
CA THR A 105 12.23 -3.50 -10.55
C THR A 105 13.13 -2.29 -10.27
N SER A 106 13.92 -2.38 -9.20
CA SER A 106 15.03 -1.47 -8.90
C SER A 106 16.36 -1.88 -9.56
N GLY A 107 16.38 -2.98 -10.32
CA GLY A 107 17.55 -3.53 -11.02
C GLY A 107 18.00 -4.88 -10.45
N GLY A 108 19.00 -5.49 -11.08
CA GLY A 108 19.71 -6.65 -10.54
C GLY A 108 20.78 -6.23 -9.54
N VAL A 109 21.48 -7.20 -8.94
CA VAL A 109 22.64 -6.88 -8.11
C VAL A 109 23.75 -6.20 -8.93
N PRO A 110 24.51 -5.24 -8.37
CA PRO A 110 24.45 -4.72 -6.99
C PRO A 110 23.52 -3.50 -6.80
N PHE A 111 22.68 -3.17 -7.78
CA PHE A 111 21.92 -1.91 -7.79
C PHE A 111 20.49 -2.05 -7.27
N GLY A 112 19.91 -3.23 -7.37
CA GLY A 112 18.54 -3.52 -6.97
C GLY A 112 18.41 -3.88 -5.50
N SER A 113 17.22 -3.62 -4.95
CA SER A 113 16.85 -4.06 -3.60
C SER A 113 16.40 -5.52 -3.55
N GLY A 114 16.06 -6.13 -4.70
CA GLY A 114 15.49 -7.47 -4.76
C GLY A 114 14.05 -7.56 -4.23
N LEU A 115 13.39 -6.39 -4.04
CA LEU A 115 12.06 -6.29 -3.45
C LEU A 115 11.05 -5.80 -4.48
N ASN A 116 10.09 -6.66 -4.79
CA ASN A 116 9.00 -6.37 -5.72
C ASN A 116 7.66 -6.91 -5.20
N THR A 117 6.58 -6.38 -5.76
CA THR A 117 5.21 -6.79 -5.44
C THR A 117 4.46 -7.13 -6.73
N LEU A 118 3.72 -8.22 -6.70
CA LEU A 118 2.71 -8.60 -7.70
C LEU A 118 1.35 -8.62 -7.00
N SER A 119 0.32 -8.03 -7.59
CA SER A 119 -0.93 -7.79 -6.89
C SER A 119 -2.15 -7.83 -7.81
N SER A 120 -3.24 -8.39 -7.30
CA SER A 120 -4.58 -8.29 -7.87
C SER A 120 -5.23 -6.92 -7.60
N TYR A 121 -4.68 -6.14 -6.66
CA TYR A 121 -5.18 -4.85 -6.22
C TYR A 121 -4.22 -3.72 -6.63
N ASN A 122 -4.80 -2.59 -7.03
CA ASN A 122 -4.02 -1.38 -7.28
C ASN A 122 -3.57 -0.75 -5.95
N TRP A 123 -2.56 0.11 -6.01
CA TRP A 123 -2.07 0.86 -4.85
C TRP A 123 -1.82 2.31 -5.19
N ILE A 124 -1.67 3.10 -4.13
CA ILE A 124 -1.08 4.43 -4.15
C ILE A 124 0.18 4.42 -3.30
N ASP A 125 0.95 5.51 -3.36
CA ASP A 125 2.07 5.78 -2.46
C ASP A 125 3.14 4.67 -2.41
N PHE A 126 3.82 4.39 -3.52
CA PHE A 126 4.91 3.41 -3.53
C PHE A 126 6.26 4.04 -3.19
N SER A 127 7.00 3.46 -2.25
CA SER A 127 8.36 3.87 -1.90
C SER A 127 9.28 2.68 -1.65
N ARG A 128 10.58 2.89 -1.89
CA ARG A 128 11.66 1.95 -1.54
C ARG A 128 12.60 2.64 -0.56
N ILE A 129 12.82 2.03 0.59
CA ILE A 129 13.63 2.56 1.67
C ILE A 129 14.79 1.60 1.88
N LYS A 130 16.02 2.10 1.69
CA LYS A 130 17.24 1.34 1.98
C LYS A 130 17.45 1.26 3.50
N TRP A 131 18.01 0.15 3.97
CA TRP A 131 18.46 0.04 5.36
C TRP A 131 19.51 1.10 5.71
N ASP A 132 19.35 1.74 6.87
CA ASP A 132 20.33 2.67 7.42
C ASP A 132 21.55 1.93 7.98
N THR A 133 21.33 0.70 8.47
CA THR A 133 22.36 -0.20 9.01
C THR A 133 22.30 -1.54 8.28
N CYS A 134 23.45 -2.06 7.87
CA CYS A 134 23.61 -3.38 7.27
C CYS A 134 24.92 -4.02 7.77
N SER A 135 25.05 -5.32 7.61
CA SER A 135 26.25 -6.11 7.91
C SER A 135 26.80 -6.77 6.65
N ASN A 136 28.06 -7.20 6.72
CA ASN A 136 28.64 -8.17 5.78
C ASN A 136 29.39 -9.26 6.58
N ALA A 137 28.94 -9.56 7.81
CA ALA A 137 29.69 -10.42 8.72
C ALA A 137 29.52 -11.89 8.33
N SER A 138 28.28 -12.36 8.16
CA SER A 138 28.01 -13.66 7.52
C SER A 138 27.88 -13.56 5.99
N GLU A 139 27.15 -12.55 5.52
CA GLU A 139 26.76 -12.42 4.10
C GLU A 139 27.24 -11.08 3.50
N SER A 140 26.61 -10.63 2.40
CA SER A 140 27.02 -9.43 1.65
C SER A 140 25.89 -8.38 1.57
N ASP A 141 25.09 -8.25 2.63
CA ASP A 141 23.89 -7.41 2.71
C ASP A 141 24.15 -5.93 2.40
N CYS A 142 25.35 -5.41 2.72
CA CYS A 142 25.71 -4.03 2.39
C CYS A 142 26.10 -3.81 0.92
N LEU A 143 26.32 -4.86 0.13
CA LEU A 143 26.78 -4.76 -1.26
C LEU A 143 25.65 -4.48 -2.25
N THR A 144 24.39 -4.49 -1.80
CA THR A 144 23.21 -4.15 -2.59
C THR A 144 22.24 -3.33 -1.72
N PRO A 145 21.36 -2.49 -2.27
CA PRO A 145 20.47 -1.67 -1.44
C PRO A 145 19.28 -2.48 -0.88
N LYS A 146 19.56 -3.46 0.01
CA LYS A 146 18.53 -4.14 0.81
C LYS A 146 17.77 -3.12 1.66
N GLY A 147 16.54 -3.46 2.00
CA GLY A 147 15.61 -2.49 2.57
C GLY A 147 14.21 -3.05 2.78
N PHE A 148 13.25 -2.14 2.71
CA PHE A 148 11.83 -2.44 2.63
C PHE A 148 11.15 -1.58 1.57
N THR A 149 10.00 -2.02 1.09
CA THR A 149 9.11 -1.21 0.26
C THR A 149 7.81 -0.95 0.99
N PHE A 150 7.23 0.22 0.80
CA PHE A 150 5.91 0.56 1.30
C PHE A 150 4.97 0.83 0.13
N MET A 151 3.71 0.44 0.29
CA MET A 151 2.60 0.82 -0.59
C MET A 151 1.29 0.80 0.17
N ARG A 152 0.33 1.61 -0.28
CA ARG A 152 -1.01 1.65 0.27
C ARG A 152 -1.98 1.02 -0.73
N LEU A 153 -2.30 -0.25 -0.51
CA LEU A 153 -3.20 -0.99 -1.39
C LEU A 153 -4.64 -0.54 -1.19
N ARG A 154 -5.36 -0.39 -2.31
CA ARG A 154 -6.81 -0.19 -2.33
C ARG A 154 -7.48 -1.56 -2.52
N ILE A 155 -7.92 -2.16 -1.41
CA ILE A 155 -8.58 -3.48 -1.41
C ILE A 155 -9.99 -3.37 -1.99
N ASP A 156 -10.70 -2.31 -1.64
CA ASP A 156 -12.00 -1.91 -2.19
C ASP A 156 -12.12 -0.38 -2.09
N GLU A 157 -13.18 0.21 -2.62
CA GLU A 157 -13.49 1.63 -2.46
C GLU A 157 -13.52 2.03 -0.98
N GLY A 158 -12.66 2.98 -0.62
CA GLY A 158 -12.50 3.45 0.74
C GLY A 158 -11.83 2.47 1.71
N VAL A 159 -11.30 1.34 1.22
CA VAL A 159 -10.63 0.31 2.03
C VAL A 159 -9.15 0.27 1.67
N TYR A 160 -8.35 0.99 2.46
CA TYR A 160 -6.91 1.06 2.29
C TYR A 160 -6.17 0.31 3.40
N ILE A 161 -5.20 -0.48 3.00
CA ILE A 161 -4.30 -1.19 3.91
C ILE A 161 -2.86 -0.88 3.47
N ASP A 162 -2.02 -0.52 4.43
CA ASP A 162 -0.60 -0.26 4.20
C ASP A 162 0.16 -1.59 4.20
N PHE A 163 0.88 -1.87 3.12
CA PHE A 163 1.64 -3.08 2.88
C PHE A 163 3.14 -2.78 2.90
N ILE A 164 3.91 -3.61 3.62
CA ILE A 164 5.37 -3.51 3.69
C ILE A 164 6.00 -4.85 3.30
N ASN A 165 6.82 -4.82 2.25
CA ASN A 165 7.76 -5.89 1.87
C ASN A 165 9.12 -5.60 2.47
N LEU A 166 9.83 -6.59 3.02
CA LEU A 166 11.17 -6.42 3.56
C LEU A 166 12.06 -7.63 3.31
N HIS A 167 13.36 -7.38 3.23
CA HIS A 167 14.40 -8.41 3.35
C HIS A 167 15.48 -7.88 4.30
N ALA A 168 15.43 -8.30 5.56
CA ALA A 168 16.34 -7.85 6.61
C ALA A 168 17.70 -8.57 6.55
N ASP A 169 18.66 -8.07 7.32
CA ASP A 169 20.03 -8.57 7.39
C ASP A 169 20.12 -10.07 7.78
N ALA A 170 20.84 -10.84 6.96
CA ALA A 170 20.97 -12.29 7.08
C ALA A 170 22.14 -12.71 7.98
N GLY A 171 22.11 -13.94 8.49
CA GLY A 171 23.19 -14.48 9.34
C GLY A 171 22.99 -14.29 10.85
N THR A 172 23.93 -14.82 11.62
CA THR A 172 23.88 -14.89 13.09
C THR A 172 25.19 -14.47 13.75
N GLU A 173 26.08 -13.77 13.04
CA GLU A 173 27.19 -13.11 13.69
C GLU A 173 26.70 -11.83 14.39
N VAL A 174 27.47 -11.34 15.35
CA VAL A 174 27.09 -10.16 16.16
C VAL A 174 26.77 -8.94 15.31
N GLY A 175 27.48 -8.76 14.18
CA GLY A 175 27.21 -7.68 13.23
C GLY A 175 25.85 -7.80 12.55
N ASP A 176 25.47 -9.02 12.15
CA ASP A 176 24.23 -9.32 11.46
C ASP A 176 23.03 -9.14 12.40
N GLU A 177 23.15 -9.62 13.64
CA GLU A 177 22.12 -9.47 14.68
C GLU A 177 21.89 -7.99 15.02
N ALA A 178 22.96 -7.20 15.14
CA ALA A 178 22.87 -5.76 15.35
C ALA A 178 22.22 -5.03 14.15
N ALA A 179 22.56 -5.42 12.92
CA ALA A 179 21.97 -4.84 11.71
C ALA A 179 20.49 -5.21 11.57
N ARG A 180 20.14 -6.48 11.73
CA ARG A 180 18.75 -6.96 11.65
C ARG A 180 17.86 -6.31 12.69
N THR A 181 18.32 -6.17 13.93
CA THR A 181 17.55 -5.46 14.97
C THR A 181 17.33 -3.99 14.63
N ALA A 182 18.32 -3.32 14.02
CA ALA A 182 18.15 -1.96 13.50
C ALA A 182 17.17 -1.91 12.31
N ASN A 183 17.17 -2.89 11.41
CA ASN A 183 16.22 -2.96 10.29
C ASN A 183 14.77 -3.07 10.78
N ILE A 184 14.49 -3.99 11.71
CA ILE A 184 13.14 -4.13 12.28
C ILE A 184 12.71 -2.85 13.01
N LYS A 185 13.63 -2.18 13.72
CA LYS A 185 13.36 -0.88 14.33
C LYS A 185 13.03 0.21 13.30
N GLN A 186 13.76 0.25 12.18
CA GLN A 186 13.51 1.20 11.09
C GLN A 186 12.11 1.00 10.48
N VAL A 187 11.68 -0.25 10.28
CA VAL A 187 10.31 -0.56 9.84
C VAL A 187 9.28 -0.14 10.90
N ALA A 188 9.52 -0.45 12.17
CA ALA A 188 8.62 -0.10 13.26
C ALA A 188 8.42 1.42 13.39
N ASP A 189 9.49 2.19 13.22
CA ASP A 189 9.43 3.66 13.23
C ASP A 189 8.71 4.19 12.00
N TYR A 190 8.98 3.63 10.82
CA TYR A 190 8.28 4.01 9.59
C TYR A 190 6.77 3.80 9.71
N VAL A 191 6.32 2.69 10.29
CA VAL A 191 4.89 2.39 10.52
C VAL A 191 4.27 3.38 11.51
N SER A 192 4.98 3.75 12.57
CA SER A 192 4.52 4.74 13.54
C SER A 192 4.31 6.12 12.90
N THR A 193 5.16 6.49 11.94
CA THR A 193 5.08 7.79 11.24
C THR A 193 4.09 7.80 10.07
N ASN A 194 4.11 6.76 9.22
CA ASN A 194 3.46 6.81 7.90
C ASN A 194 2.16 6.00 7.81
N SER A 195 1.84 5.21 8.82
CA SER A 195 0.65 4.34 8.86
C SER A 195 -0.28 4.66 10.03
N VAL A 196 -0.19 5.88 10.57
CA VAL A 196 -1.12 6.34 11.61
C VAL A 196 -2.56 6.27 11.09
N GLY A 197 -3.45 5.69 11.89
CA GLY A 197 -4.87 5.51 11.56
C GLY A 197 -5.19 4.42 10.53
N ASN A 198 -4.18 3.81 9.88
CA ASN A 198 -4.39 2.79 8.86
C ASN A 198 -4.23 1.35 9.38
N ALA A 199 -4.91 0.43 8.71
CA ALA A 199 -4.62 -0.99 8.82
C ALA A 199 -3.27 -1.26 8.14
N VAL A 200 -2.53 -2.24 8.66
CA VAL A 200 -1.14 -2.51 8.22
C VAL A 200 -0.95 -4.01 8.09
N ILE A 201 -0.24 -4.43 7.03
CA ILE A 201 0.30 -5.79 6.87
C ILE A 201 1.78 -5.67 6.51
N ILE A 202 2.65 -6.33 7.26
CA ILE A 202 4.10 -6.39 7.02
C ILE A 202 4.45 -7.85 6.75
N PHE A 203 5.06 -8.15 5.61
CA PHE A 203 5.46 -9.50 5.30
C PHE A 203 6.64 -9.56 4.33
N GLY A 204 7.48 -10.55 4.55
CA GLY A 204 8.73 -10.73 3.84
C GLY A 204 9.69 -11.56 4.67
N ASP A 205 10.91 -11.64 4.17
CA ASP A 205 12.02 -12.27 4.85
C ASP A 205 12.54 -11.33 5.95
N THR A 206 12.21 -11.63 7.21
CA THR A 206 12.66 -10.83 8.34
C THR A 206 14.02 -11.28 8.87
N ASN A 207 14.57 -12.37 8.33
CA ASN A 207 15.72 -13.10 8.85
C ASN A 207 15.64 -13.43 10.36
N SER A 208 14.47 -13.26 11.00
CA SER A 208 14.30 -13.28 12.45
C SER A 208 13.56 -14.52 12.93
N ARG A 209 13.92 -14.99 14.14
CA ARG A 209 13.22 -16.05 14.86
C ARG A 209 12.86 -15.59 16.27
N TYR A 210 11.68 -15.96 16.76
CA TYR A 210 11.23 -15.69 18.12
C TYR A 210 12.10 -16.34 19.18
N THR A 211 12.69 -17.49 18.84
CA THR A 211 13.61 -18.27 19.68
C THR A 211 15.01 -17.68 19.76
N ARG A 212 15.41 -16.80 18.83
CA ARG A 212 16.74 -16.15 18.86
C ARG A 212 16.76 -15.02 19.88
N SER A 213 17.68 -15.08 20.84
CA SER A 213 17.77 -14.11 21.95
C SER A 213 18.02 -12.68 21.50
N GLU A 214 18.87 -12.51 20.48
CA GLU A 214 19.30 -11.20 20.00
C GLU A 214 18.29 -10.54 19.05
N ASP A 215 17.31 -11.29 18.53
CA ASP A 215 16.30 -10.73 17.64
C ASP A 215 15.24 -9.92 18.39
N ASN A 216 14.82 -8.80 17.79
CA ASN A 216 13.82 -7.90 18.35
C ASN A 216 12.48 -7.93 17.61
N ILE A 217 12.15 -9.01 16.89
CA ILE A 217 10.94 -9.08 16.03
C ILE A 217 9.62 -8.75 16.76
N ARG A 218 9.56 -9.00 18.07
CA ARG A 218 8.46 -8.61 18.97
C ARG A 218 8.17 -7.12 18.98
N LEU A 219 9.12 -6.29 18.56
CA LEU A 219 8.98 -4.85 18.49
C LEU A 219 7.79 -4.44 17.61
N LEU A 220 7.53 -5.16 16.51
CA LEU A 220 6.38 -4.89 15.64
C LEU A 220 5.05 -5.05 16.41
N SER A 221 4.99 -5.98 17.37
CA SER A 221 3.84 -6.13 18.26
C SER A 221 3.81 -5.06 19.36
N THR A 222 4.93 -4.81 20.05
CA THR A 222 4.94 -3.91 21.22
C THR A 222 4.89 -2.43 20.86
N GLN A 223 5.52 -2.02 19.75
CA GLN A 223 5.55 -0.64 19.28
C GLN A 223 4.37 -0.33 18.35
N ASN A 224 4.03 -1.24 17.43
CA ASN A 224 2.99 -0.98 16.42
C ASN A 224 1.68 -1.74 16.66
N GLY A 225 1.56 -2.56 17.71
CA GLY A 225 0.32 -3.29 17.98
C GLY A 225 -0.02 -4.33 16.91
N LEU A 226 0.97 -4.84 16.18
CA LEU A 226 0.78 -5.85 15.15
C LEU A 226 0.71 -7.25 15.77
N THR A 227 -0.14 -8.11 15.19
CA THR A 227 -0.22 -9.54 15.50
C THR A 227 0.55 -10.32 14.44
N ASP A 228 1.42 -11.26 14.85
CA ASP A 228 2.03 -12.22 13.93
C ASP A 228 1.02 -13.34 13.63
N ALA A 229 0.76 -13.57 12.35
CA ALA A 229 -0.17 -14.60 11.88
C ALA A 229 0.31 -16.02 12.21
N TRP A 230 1.62 -16.28 12.22
CA TRP A 230 2.19 -17.57 12.61
C TRP A 230 2.00 -17.81 14.10
N VAL A 231 2.33 -16.81 14.94
CA VAL A 231 2.11 -16.91 16.40
C VAL A 231 0.63 -17.15 16.71
N GLN A 232 -0.28 -16.45 16.02
CA GLN A 232 -1.71 -16.72 16.14
C GLN A 232 -2.06 -18.18 15.76
N ALA A 233 -1.48 -18.71 14.68
CA ALA A 233 -1.76 -20.05 14.18
C ALA A 233 -1.28 -21.18 15.11
N ILE A 234 -0.16 -20.99 15.82
CA ILE A 234 0.37 -21.97 16.79
C ILE A 234 -0.23 -21.84 18.20
N GLY A 235 -1.30 -21.07 18.38
CA GLY A 235 -2.02 -20.95 19.65
C GLY A 235 -1.85 -19.61 20.39
N GLY A 236 -1.22 -18.61 19.78
CA GLY A 236 -1.20 -17.22 20.25
C GLY A 236 -0.08 -16.87 21.25
N ALA A 237 0.69 -17.85 21.71
CA ALA A 237 1.84 -17.63 22.57
C ALA A 237 3.15 -17.65 21.77
N ALA A 238 3.82 -16.51 21.67
CA ALA A 238 5.11 -16.41 20.99
C ALA A 238 6.19 -17.25 21.72
N PRO A 239 7.00 -18.08 21.01
CA PRO A 239 8.05 -18.89 21.63
C PRO A 239 9.07 -18.06 22.40
N THR A 240 9.49 -18.47 23.60
CA THR A 240 10.42 -17.70 24.45
C THR A 240 11.77 -17.46 23.77
N ALA A 241 12.28 -16.23 23.81
CA ALA A 241 13.62 -15.92 23.31
C ALA A 241 14.69 -16.68 24.12
N GLY A 242 15.67 -17.27 23.43
CA GLY A 242 16.70 -18.12 24.02
C GLY A 242 16.28 -19.57 24.29
N SER A 243 15.05 -19.96 23.91
CA SER A 243 14.66 -21.37 23.90
C SER A 243 15.19 -22.10 22.67
N ASP A 244 15.11 -23.44 22.68
CA ASP A 244 15.56 -24.27 21.55
C ASP A 244 14.89 -23.85 20.23
N ALA A 245 15.69 -23.80 19.17
CA ALA A 245 15.22 -23.37 17.87
C ALA A 245 14.16 -24.35 17.31
N LEU A 246 13.01 -23.80 16.91
CA LEU A 246 11.92 -24.56 16.29
C LEU A 246 12.19 -24.76 14.79
N VAL A 247 13.31 -25.37 14.42
CA VAL A 247 13.75 -25.45 13.01
C VAL A 247 12.79 -26.30 12.18
N CYS A 248 12.36 -25.78 11.03
CA CYS A 248 11.59 -26.56 10.06
C CYS A 248 12.44 -27.67 9.42
N PRO A 249 11.86 -28.86 9.19
CA PRO A 249 12.58 -29.92 8.49
C PRO A 249 12.87 -29.51 7.05
N ASN A 250 13.91 -30.11 6.46
CA ASN A 250 14.18 -29.95 5.02
C ASN A 250 13.02 -30.48 4.18
N GLY A 251 12.71 -29.78 3.10
CA GLY A 251 11.57 -30.10 2.22
C GLY A 251 10.25 -29.53 2.73
N VAL A 252 9.14 -30.17 2.36
CA VAL A 252 7.79 -29.70 2.71
C VAL A 252 7.52 -29.88 4.21
N PRO A 253 7.28 -28.80 4.98
CA PRO A 253 6.92 -28.93 6.38
C PRO A 253 5.59 -29.67 6.55
N ALA A 254 5.54 -30.63 7.48
CA ALA A 254 4.33 -31.42 7.75
C ALA A 254 3.24 -30.64 8.50
N SER A 255 3.62 -29.54 9.18
CA SER A 255 2.73 -28.65 9.92
C SER A 255 3.34 -27.25 10.02
N VAL A 256 2.58 -26.32 10.60
CA VAL A 256 3.01 -24.94 10.87
C VAL A 256 3.74 -24.78 12.21
N GLU A 257 3.99 -25.85 12.96
CA GLU A 257 4.55 -25.78 14.32
C GLU A 257 6.03 -25.39 14.36
N CYS A 258 6.74 -25.59 13.24
CA CYS A 258 8.11 -25.13 13.10
C CYS A 258 8.14 -23.65 12.67
N GLU A 259 9.25 -23.00 12.95
CA GLU A 259 9.52 -21.60 12.69
C GLU A 259 10.45 -21.43 11.48
N VAL A 260 10.07 -20.52 10.58
CA VAL A 260 10.94 -19.96 9.52
C VAL A 260 11.22 -18.48 9.78
N VAL A 261 12.09 -17.88 8.97
CA VAL A 261 12.50 -16.47 9.10
C VAL A 261 11.59 -15.48 8.38
N ASP A 262 10.84 -15.94 7.39
CA ASP A 262 9.74 -15.20 6.78
C ASP A 262 8.60 -15.02 7.80
N LYS A 263 8.00 -13.83 7.87
CA LYS A 263 6.92 -13.52 8.81
C LYS A 263 5.80 -12.74 8.14
N VAL A 264 4.61 -12.78 8.75
CA VAL A 264 3.45 -11.97 8.34
C VAL A 264 2.82 -11.35 9.58
N PHE A 265 2.98 -10.03 9.74
CA PHE A 265 2.39 -9.23 10.80
C PHE A 265 1.21 -8.43 10.27
N PHE A 266 0.16 -8.25 11.07
CA PHE A 266 -1.00 -7.46 10.67
C PHE A 266 -1.67 -6.74 11.84
N ARG A 267 -2.38 -5.65 11.53
CA ARG A 267 -3.35 -5.00 12.42
C ARG A 267 -4.48 -4.36 11.61
N GLY A 268 -5.67 -4.31 12.21
CA GLY A 268 -6.78 -3.51 11.69
C GLY A 268 -6.62 -2.02 11.96
N SER A 269 -7.71 -1.27 11.78
CA SER A 269 -7.84 0.14 12.13
C SER A 269 -9.20 0.43 12.77
N ASN A 270 -9.46 1.69 13.10
CA ASN A 270 -10.79 2.12 13.58
C ASN A 270 -11.90 1.95 12.53
N VAL A 271 -11.56 1.73 11.26
CA VAL A 271 -12.50 1.53 10.15
C VAL A 271 -12.50 0.10 9.65
N ILE A 272 -11.38 -0.62 9.76
CA ILE A 272 -11.19 -1.96 9.20
C ILE A 272 -10.91 -2.96 10.33
N ASN A 273 -11.82 -3.89 10.54
CA ASN A 273 -11.51 -5.12 11.28
C ASN A 273 -10.74 -6.03 10.33
N LEU A 274 -9.52 -6.42 10.69
CA LEU A 274 -8.69 -7.33 9.90
C LEU A 274 -8.35 -8.57 10.75
N LYS A 275 -8.54 -9.75 10.19
CA LYS A 275 -8.29 -11.03 10.86
C LYS A 275 -7.55 -12.00 9.93
N SER A 276 -6.57 -12.71 10.48
CA SER A 276 -6.02 -13.91 9.85
C SER A 276 -6.94 -15.10 10.08
N ASN A 277 -7.35 -15.76 8.99
CA ASN A 277 -8.16 -16.97 8.95
C ASN A 277 -7.33 -18.24 8.77
N GLY A 278 -6.04 -18.12 8.45
CA GLY A 278 -5.16 -19.27 8.28
C GLY A 278 -3.75 -18.87 7.86
N PHE A 279 -2.78 -19.66 8.28
CA PHE A 279 -1.36 -19.54 7.96
C PHE A 279 -0.89 -20.87 7.35
N PHE A 280 -0.11 -20.82 6.29
CA PHE A 280 0.31 -22.01 5.55
C PHE A 280 1.74 -21.88 5.03
N TYR A 281 2.51 -22.97 5.16
CA TYR A 281 3.70 -23.18 4.34
C TYR A 281 3.26 -23.77 3.00
N ASP A 282 3.30 -22.95 1.94
CA ASP A 282 2.88 -23.34 0.60
C ASP A 282 4.01 -24.07 -0.17
N THR A 283 5.07 -24.54 0.50
CA THR A 283 6.26 -25.19 -0.09
C THR A 283 5.94 -26.29 -1.10
N ALA A 284 4.92 -27.13 -0.82
CA ALA A 284 4.50 -28.20 -1.74
C ALA A 284 3.94 -27.70 -3.09
N LYS A 285 3.57 -26.43 -3.18
CA LYS A 285 3.10 -25.80 -4.42
C LYS A 285 4.23 -25.27 -5.30
N PHE A 286 5.43 -25.13 -4.74
CA PHE A 286 6.59 -24.57 -5.41
C PHE A 286 7.70 -25.62 -5.50
N LEU A 287 7.36 -26.74 -6.14
CA LEU A 287 8.27 -27.83 -6.43
C LEU A 287 8.47 -27.98 -7.93
N SER A 288 9.69 -28.29 -8.34
CA SER A 288 10.02 -28.72 -9.69
C SER A 288 9.36 -30.07 -10.03
N THR A 289 9.46 -30.49 -11.30
CA THR A 289 8.89 -31.76 -11.76
C THR A 289 9.51 -33.00 -11.11
N ASP A 290 10.73 -32.89 -10.60
CA ASP A 290 11.44 -33.92 -9.82
C ASP A 290 11.24 -33.76 -8.30
N LEU A 291 10.25 -32.94 -7.89
CA LEU A 291 9.82 -32.72 -6.51
C LEU A 291 10.84 -32.00 -5.61
N ALA A 292 11.79 -31.28 -6.20
CA ALA A 292 12.70 -30.44 -5.45
C ALA A 292 12.14 -29.02 -5.26
N ALA A 293 12.53 -28.34 -4.18
CA ALA A 293 12.08 -26.98 -3.91
C ALA A 293 12.63 -25.99 -4.95
N LEU A 294 11.79 -25.05 -5.40
CA LEU A 294 12.17 -24.02 -6.38
C LEU A 294 12.93 -22.84 -5.77
N THR A 295 12.96 -22.75 -4.44
CA THR A 295 13.66 -21.76 -3.61
C THR A 295 14.14 -22.45 -2.33
N ASP A 296 15.16 -21.90 -1.69
CA ASP A 296 15.67 -22.30 -0.38
C ASP A 296 14.76 -21.89 0.80
N HIS A 297 13.75 -21.06 0.56
CA HIS A 297 12.75 -20.66 1.57
C HIS A 297 11.45 -21.47 1.52
N ASN A 298 10.68 -21.43 2.61
CA ASN A 298 9.30 -21.94 2.63
C ASN A 298 8.32 -20.79 2.36
N PRO A 299 7.64 -20.72 1.19
CA PRO A 299 6.70 -19.64 0.90
C PRO A 299 5.56 -19.63 1.92
N ILE A 300 5.28 -18.46 2.50
CA ILE A 300 4.24 -18.30 3.53
C ILE A 300 3.01 -17.67 2.90
N ARG A 301 1.87 -18.36 2.97
CA ARG A 301 0.55 -17.79 2.67
C ARG A 301 -0.23 -17.51 3.95
N VAL A 302 -0.86 -16.33 3.99
CA VAL A 302 -1.86 -15.99 5.01
C VAL A 302 -3.18 -15.61 4.34
N GLU A 303 -4.26 -16.21 4.83
CA GLU A 303 -5.62 -15.90 4.43
C GLU A 303 -6.19 -14.82 5.36
N PHE A 304 -6.68 -13.72 4.81
CA PHE A 304 -7.29 -12.62 5.55
C PHE A 304 -8.77 -12.50 5.28
N ALA A 305 -9.52 -12.13 6.33
CA ALA A 305 -10.85 -11.55 6.22
C ALA A 305 -10.82 -10.12 6.75
N TRP A 306 -11.53 -9.23 6.06
CA TRP A 306 -11.74 -7.86 6.49
C TRP A 306 -13.23 -7.51 6.54
N SER A 307 -13.59 -6.59 7.44
CA SER A 307 -14.91 -5.96 7.46
C SER A 307 -14.84 -4.53 7.96
N LEU A 308 -15.70 -3.68 7.42
CA LEU A 308 -15.85 -2.31 7.90
C LEU A 308 -16.52 -2.30 9.27
N THR A 309 -16.11 -1.40 10.16
CA THR A 309 -16.83 -1.15 11.42
C THR A 309 -18.25 -0.64 11.12
N SER A 310 -19.17 -0.61 12.09
CA SER A 310 -20.54 -0.14 11.82
C SER A 310 -20.71 1.38 11.88
N THR A 311 -19.73 2.08 12.46
CA THR A 311 -19.83 3.50 12.82
C THR A 311 -19.00 4.43 11.95
N LEU A 312 -17.90 3.93 11.36
CA LEU A 312 -16.97 4.74 10.57
C LEU A 312 -16.79 4.20 9.15
N ARG A 313 -16.59 5.09 8.19
CA ARG A 313 -16.24 4.78 6.79
C ARG A 313 -15.20 5.76 6.28
N GLN A 314 -14.56 5.44 5.16
CA GLN A 314 -13.68 6.35 4.43
C GLN A 314 -14.08 6.42 2.95
N SER A 315 -13.75 7.53 2.30
CA SER A 315 -13.84 7.65 0.84
C SER A 315 -12.61 7.08 0.16
N ASP A 316 -12.52 7.18 -1.17
CA ASP A 316 -11.21 7.15 -1.83
C ASP A 316 -10.38 8.43 -1.58
N LEU A 317 -9.10 8.37 -1.92
CA LEU A 317 -8.14 9.48 -1.85
C LEU A 317 -8.02 10.16 -3.21
N TYR A 318 -7.98 11.49 -3.21
CA TYR A 318 -7.93 12.30 -4.43
C TYR A 318 -6.77 13.29 -4.36
N GLY A 319 -5.89 13.29 -5.37
CA GLY A 319 -4.68 14.10 -5.41
C GLY A 319 -3.42 13.26 -5.58
N GLY A 320 -2.26 13.77 -5.12
CA GLY A 320 -0.94 13.18 -5.37
C GLY A 320 -0.11 12.89 -4.11
N PRO A 321 0.84 11.94 -4.20
CA PRO A 321 1.59 11.41 -3.06
C PRO A 321 2.82 12.25 -2.71
N HIS A 322 2.63 13.54 -2.42
CA HIS A 322 3.74 14.51 -2.34
C HIS A 322 3.86 15.26 -1.00
N GLY A 323 2.96 14.99 -0.06
CA GLY A 323 2.93 15.64 1.24
C GLY A 323 3.25 14.70 2.39
N THR A 324 3.13 15.21 3.62
CA THR A 324 3.23 14.40 4.83
C THR A 324 1.90 13.73 5.12
N TRP A 325 1.92 12.43 5.43
CA TRP A 325 0.73 11.66 5.76
C TRP A 325 0.03 12.19 7.02
N PHE A 326 -1.29 12.27 6.98
CA PHE A 326 -2.15 12.52 8.13
C PHE A 326 -3.41 11.65 8.07
N ASN A 327 -3.98 11.35 9.24
CA ASN A 327 -5.25 10.65 9.35
C ASN A 327 -5.96 11.04 10.65
N ASP A 328 -7.15 11.60 10.55
CA ASP A 328 -7.93 12.06 11.71
C ASP A 328 -8.56 10.92 12.51
N LEU A 329 -8.63 9.69 11.98
CA LEU A 329 -9.31 8.56 12.62
C LEU A 329 -8.95 8.32 14.10
N PRO A 330 -7.68 8.40 14.53
CA PRO A 330 -7.32 8.20 15.94
C PRO A 330 -7.78 9.33 16.85
N SER A 331 -8.09 10.51 16.30
CA SER A 331 -8.46 11.71 17.05
C SER A 331 -9.98 11.93 17.15
N LEU A 332 -10.78 11.10 16.47
CA LEU A 332 -12.24 11.20 16.51
C LEU A 332 -12.82 10.64 17.81
N ALA A 333 -13.78 11.37 18.38
CA ALA A 333 -14.64 10.84 19.44
C ALA A 333 -15.57 9.73 18.90
N SER A 334 -16.20 8.98 19.79
CA SER A 334 -17.16 7.91 19.41
C SER A 334 -18.41 8.42 18.67
N SER A 335 -18.79 9.68 18.88
CA SER A 335 -19.93 10.33 18.21
C SER A 335 -19.55 11.78 17.89
N PRO A 336 -18.73 12.01 16.86
CA PRO A 336 -18.24 13.34 16.51
C PRO A 336 -19.33 14.17 15.84
N GLU A 337 -19.54 15.39 16.34
CA GLU A 337 -20.48 16.37 15.80
C GLU A 337 -19.72 17.61 15.30
N VAL A 338 -19.85 17.90 14.00
CA VAL A 338 -19.14 19.00 13.34
C VAL A 338 -19.88 20.30 13.59
N ALA A 339 -19.20 21.29 14.17
CA ALA A 339 -19.72 22.63 14.40
C ALA A 339 -19.46 23.57 13.20
N SER A 340 -18.30 23.44 12.56
CA SER A 340 -17.95 24.25 11.39
C SER A 340 -16.83 23.62 10.58
N VAL A 341 -16.79 23.98 9.30
CA VAL A 341 -15.70 23.67 8.38
C VAL A 341 -15.09 24.95 7.87
N THR A 342 -13.77 24.97 7.71
CA THR A 342 -13.03 26.04 7.04
C THR A 342 -12.19 25.45 5.92
N LEU A 343 -12.29 26.04 4.73
CA LEU A 343 -11.41 25.79 3.60
C LEU A 343 -10.51 27.00 3.41
N ARG A 344 -9.22 26.78 3.16
CA ARG A 344 -8.27 27.82 2.77
C ARG A 344 -7.85 27.59 1.33
N GLY A 345 -7.88 28.63 0.51
CA GLY A 345 -7.45 28.48 -0.88
C GLY A 345 -7.34 29.80 -1.63
N ALA A 346 -6.61 29.75 -2.74
CA ALA A 346 -6.59 30.79 -3.77
C ALA A 346 -6.66 30.14 -5.15
N SER A 347 -5.52 29.97 -5.84
CA SER A 347 -5.46 29.16 -7.07
C SER A 347 -5.56 27.67 -6.79
N ARG A 348 -5.10 27.23 -5.62
CA ARG A 348 -5.15 25.84 -5.14
C ARG A 348 -5.79 25.77 -3.75
N LEU A 349 -6.03 24.56 -3.26
CA LEU A 349 -6.50 24.33 -1.90
C LEU A 349 -5.28 24.31 -0.96
N ASP A 350 -5.18 25.32 -0.09
CA ASP A 350 -4.09 25.44 0.87
C ASP A 350 -4.32 24.55 2.09
N GLY A 351 -5.56 24.47 2.60
CA GLY A 351 -5.85 23.71 3.81
C GLY A 351 -7.33 23.52 4.13
N ILE A 352 -7.60 22.62 5.06
CA ILE A 352 -8.93 22.30 5.57
C ILE A 352 -8.89 22.19 7.09
N ALA A 353 -9.90 22.73 7.76
CA ALA A 353 -10.10 22.56 9.20
C ALA A 353 -11.55 22.17 9.52
N ILE A 354 -11.71 21.15 10.37
CA ILE A 354 -12.99 20.69 10.91
C ILE A 354 -12.98 21.00 12.41
N ARG A 355 -13.93 21.81 12.86
CA ARG A 355 -14.15 22.12 14.27
C ARG A 355 -15.39 21.39 14.76
N PHE A 356 -15.28 20.74 15.91
CA PHE A 356 -16.37 20.00 16.54
C PHE A 356 -17.09 20.83 17.60
N THR A 357 -18.32 20.45 17.95
CA THR A 357 -19.09 21.09 19.04
C THR A 357 -18.43 20.92 20.41
N SER A 358 -17.57 19.91 20.56
CA SER A 358 -16.69 19.71 21.73
C SER A 358 -15.61 20.78 21.90
N GLY A 359 -15.39 21.64 20.90
CA GLY A 359 -14.31 22.63 20.87
C GLY A 359 -12.99 22.11 20.29
N THR A 360 -12.89 20.81 20.01
CA THR A 360 -11.73 20.22 19.31
C THR A 360 -11.70 20.70 17.86
N SER A 361 -10.50 20.85 17.30
CA SER A 361 -10.30 21.19 15.89
C SER A 361 -9.21 20.31 15.29
N LEU A 362 -9.47 19.78 14.10
CA LEU A 362 -8.51 19.06 13.28
C LEU A 362 -8.24 19.91 12.04
N SER A 363 -6.97 20.07 11.66
CA SER A 363 -6.56 20.97 10.58
C SER A 363 -5.35 20.42 9.86
N HIS A 364 -5.39 20.48 8.53
CA HIS A 364 -4.33 19.99 7.63
C HIS A 364 -4.08 20.97 6.49
N GLY A 365 -2.88 20.90 5.91
CA GLY A 365 -2.39 21.86 4.92
C GLY A 365 -1.80 23.13 5.53
N GLY A 366 -1.54 24.10 4.66
CA GLY A 366 -0.87 25.35 5.01
C GLY A 366 -1.81 26.47 5.44
N THR A 367 -1.18 27.60 5.77
CA THR A 367 -1.86 28.83 6.21
C THR A 367 -2.06 29.86 5.10
N GLY A 368 -1.68 29.52 3.86
CA GLY A 368 -1.86 30.34 2.68
C GLY A 368 -3.34 30.51 2.30
N GLY A 369 -3.56 31.19 1.18
CA GLY A 369 -4.90 31.45 0.64
C GLY A 369 -5.83 32.26 1.56
N THR A 370 -7.06 32.47 1.08
CA THR A 370 -8.15 33.08 1.87
C THR A 370 -8.96 31.98 2.55
N ALA A 371 -9.37 32.23 3.80
CA ALA A 371 -10.21 31.31 4.55
C ALA A 371 -11.70 31.55 4.26
N TYR A 372 -12.42 30.47 3.99
CA TYR A 372 -13.86 30.46 3.79
C TYR A 372 -14.46 29.43 4.75
N SER A 373 -15.42 29.86 5.57
CA SER A 373 -15.98 29.02 6.62
C SER A 373 -17.49 28.89 6.50
N ILE A 374 -17.99 27.73 6.94
CA ILE A 374 -19.42 27.50 7.15
C ILE A 374 -19.63 26.91 8.54
N SER A 375 -20.50 27.54 9.33
CA SER A 375 -20.97 26.99 10.61
C SER A 375 -22.23 26.16 10.37
N LEU A 376 -22.28 24.97 10.95
CA LEU A 376 -23.38 24.03 10.82
C LEU A 376 -24.44 24.31 11.91
N SER A 377 -25.71 24.20 11.53
CA SER A 377 -26.83 24.24 12.48
C SER A 377 -26.90 22.92 13.24
N SER A 378 -27.62 22.89 14.37
CA SER A 378 -27.85 21.64 15.10
C SER A 378 -28.51 20.59 14.19
N GLY A 379 -27.92 19.38 14.12
CA GLY A 379 -28.39 18.29 13.25
C GLY A 379 -28.04 18.44 11.77
N GLU A 380 -27.38 19.52 11.36
CA GLU A 380 -26.87 19.68 10.00
C GLU A 380 -25.56 18.90 9.83
N THR A 381 -25.40 18.26 8.68
CA THR A 381 -24.24 17.40 8.41
C THR A 381 -23.60 17.78 7.07
N ILE A 382 -22.34 17.43 6.88
CA ILE A 382 -21.69 17.53 5.56
C ILE A 382 -22.01 16.26 4.78
N THR A 383 -22.71 16.41 3.66
CA THR A 383 -23.23 15.29 2.86
C THR A 383 -22.38 14.99 1.64
N SER A 384 -21.69 15.98 1.08
CA SER A 384 -20.78 15.74 -0.05
C SER A 384 -19.67 16.77 -0.14
N VAL A 385 -18.57 16.36 -0.76
CA VAL A 385 -17.43 17.21 -1.08
C VAL A 385 -17.01 16.97 -2.53
N LYS A 386 -16.99 18.02 -3.33
CA LYS A 386 -16.33 18.00 -4.64
C LYS A 386 -14.88 18.38 -4.47
N LEU A 387 -13.98 17.53 -4.95
CA LEU A 387 -12.54 17.82 -5.05
C LEU A 387 -12.15 17.91 -6.51
N CYS A 388 -11.24 18.84 -6.81
CA CYS A 388 -10.54 18.91 -8.09
C CYS A 388 -9.04 18.93 -7.84
N TRP A 389 -8.27 18.23 -8.66
CA TRP A 389 -6.82 18.13 -8.55
C TRP A 389 -6.15 18.31 -9.91
N GLY A 390 -4.84 18.55 -9.89
CA GLY A 390 -4.07 18.77 -11.11
C GLY A 390 -2.58 18.89 -10.82
N GLN A 391 -1.77 19.02 -11.87
CA GLN A 391 -0.33 19.19 -11.71
C GLN A 391 0.06 20.64 -11.46
N TYR A 392 0.94 20.84 -10.48
CA TYR A 392 1.64 22.09 -10.22
C TYR A 392 3.10 21.77 -9.91
N SER A 393 4.03 22.38 -10.64
CA SER A 393 5.47 22.15 -10.46
C SER A 393 5.87 20.66 -10.44
N SER A 394 5.29 19.88 -11.37
CA SER A 394 5.50 18.43 -11.50
C SER A 394 4.95 17.56 -10.35
N GLN A 395 4.14 18.12 -9.46
CA GLN A 395 3.46 17.41 -8.38
C GLN A 395 1.94 17.52 -8.55
N THR A 396 1.22 16.43 -8.34
CA THR A 396 -0.25 16.44 -8.34
C THR A 396 -0.77 16.93 -6.99
N ARG A 397 -1.64 17.95 -6.98
CA ARG A 397 -2.18 18.56 -5.76
C ARG A 397 -3.67 18.82 -5.86
N ASN A 398 -4.35 19.01 -4.73
CA ASN A 398 -5.73 19.46 -4.71
C ASN A 398 -5.81 20.97 -5.05
N PHE A 399 -6.57 21.29 -6.09
CA PHE A 399 -6.76 22.65 -6.56
C PHE A 399 -8.02 23.30 -5.99
N CYS A 400 -9.05 22.50 -5.68
CA CYS A 400 -10.32 23.01 -5.16
C CYS A 400 -11.02 21.99 -4.27
N ALA A 401 -11.70 22.50 -3.26
CA ALA A 401 -12.75 21.79 -2.55
C ALA A 401 -14.04 22.62 -2.55
N LEU A 402 -15.18 21.96 -2.74
CA LEU A 402 -16.52 22.50 -2.51
C LEU A 402 -17.28 21.54 -1.61
N ILE A 403 -17.65 22.01 -0.43
CA ILE A 403 -18.39 21.25 0.57
C ILE A 403 -19.88 21.62 0.47
N THR A 404 -20.75 20.61 0.54
CA THR A 404 -22.20 20.75 0.57
C THR A 404 -22.78 20.12 1.83
N THR A 405 -23.69 20.82 2.49
CA THR A 405 -24.36 20.36 3.71
C THR A 405 -25.74 19.75 3.44
N SER A 406 -26.32 19.08 4.43
CA SER A 406 -27.69 18.55 4.37
C SER A 406 -28.76 19.63 4.22
N ALA A 407 -28.45 20.90 4.54
CA ALA A 407 -29.32 22.05 4.30
C ALA A 407 -29.13 22.68 2.90
N GLY A 408 -28.32 22.08 2.03
CA GLY A 408 -28.03 22.59 0.68
C GLY A 408 -27.11 23.82 0.66
N ARG A 409 -26.47 24.16 1.78
CA ARG A 409 -25.51 25.26 1.87
C ARG A 409 -24.15 24.78 1.40
N THR A 410 -23.33 25.70 0.89
CA THR A 410 -22.02 25.38 0.34
C THR A 410 -20.93 26.31 0.84
N VAL A 411 -19.70 25.81 0.86
CA VAL A 411 -18.47 26.58 1.02
C VAL A 411 -17.42 26.00 0.08
N SER A 412 -16.61 26.85 -0.54
CA SER A 412 -15.58 26.42 -1.49
C SER A 412 -14.33 27.28 -1.41
N ALA A 413 -13.20 26.69 -1.74
CA ALA A 413 -11.94 27.40 -1.95
C ALA A 413 -11.18 26.78 -3.12
N GLY A 414 -10.33 27.58 -3.77
CA GLY A 414 -9.50 27.12 -4.88
C GLY A 414 -10.14 27.30 -6.26
N THR A 415 -9.54 26.66 -7.28
CA THR A 415 -10.02 26.69 -8.67
C THR A 415 -10.25 25.29 -9.23
N THR A 416 -11.30 25.11 -10.04
CA THR A 416 -11.60 23.79 -10.64
C THR A 416 -10.61 23.45 -11.74
N THR A 417 -10.34 22.16 -11.92
CA THR A 417 -9.51 21.61 -12.99
C THR A 417 -10.35 20.65 -13.85
N SER A 418 -9.72 19.98 -14.83
CA SER A 418 -10.36 18.90 -15.60
C SER A 418 -10.61 17.64 -14.75
N ASP A 419 -9.73 17.38 -13.78
CA ASP A 419 -9.83 16.21 -12.91
C ASP A 419 -10.57 16.57 -11.63
N CYS A 420 -11.84 16.16 -11.56
CA CYS A 420 -12.68 16.37 -10.39
C CYS A 420 -13.50 15.13 -10.07
N ALA A 421 -13.79 14.95 -8.78
CA ALA A 421 -14.75 13.97 -8.29
C ALA A 421 -15.64 14.61 -7.21
N THR A 422 -16.90 14.17 -7.15
CA THR A 422 -17.80 14.48 -6.03
C THR A 422 -17.96 13.24 -5.19
N VAL A 423 -17.60 13.35 -3.92
CA VAL A 423 -17.68 12.26 -2.96
C VAL A 423 -18.88 12.51 -2.05
N ALA A 424 -19.77 11.54 -1.93
CA ALA A 424 -20.94 11.62 -1.05
C ALA A 424 -20.74 10.75 0.19
N ALA A 425 -21.16 11.27 1.35
CA ALA A 425 -21.27 10.45 2.55
C ALA A 425 -22.32 9.35 2.34
N PRO A 426 -22.07 8.10 2.78
CA PRO A 426 -23.09 7.05 2.73
C PRO A 426 -24.39 7.45 3.44
N SER A 427 -25.52 6.85 3.05
CA SER A 427 -26.81 7.14 3.68
C SER A 427 -26.75 6.96 5.20
N GLY A 428 -27.15 7.99 5.95
CA GLY A 428 -27.09 8.01 7.42
C GLY A 428 -25.72 8.37 8.01
N PHE A 429 -24.77 8.78 7.17
CA PHE A 429 -23.44 9.25 7.59
C PHE A 429 -23.23 10.71 7.19
N GLY A 430 -22.30 11.38 7.88
CA GLY A 430 -21.78 12.70 7.51
C GLY A 430 -20.25 12.73 7.57
N VAL A 431 -19.63 13.66 6.85
CA VAL A 431 -18.17 13.88 6.93
C VAL A 431 -17.83 14.46 8.30
N VAL A 432 -16.90 13.80 9.00
CA VAL A 432 -16.45 14.20 10.34
C VAL A 432 -14.94 14.29 10.47
N GLY A 433 -14.18 13.97 9.44
CA GLY A 433 -12.73 13.99 9.46
C GLY A 433 -12.15 13.85 8.07
N THR A 434 -10.84 13.94 7.99
CA THR A 434 -10.06 13.85 6.76
C THR A 434 -8.84 12.97 6.94
N TYR A 435 -8.31 12.48 5.83
CA TYR A 435 -7.04 11.76 5.80
C TYR A 435 -6.40 11.93 4.41
N GLY A 436 -5.08 11.80 4.32
CA GLY A 436 -4.35 12.03 3.08
C GLY A 436 -2.96 12.59 3.32
N GLN A 437 -2.51 13.46 2.41
CA GLN A 437 -1.16 14.03 2.42
C GLN A 437 -1.23 15.55 2.26
N SER A 438 -0.45 16.26 3.07
CA SER A 438 -0.39 17.72 3.00
C SER A 438 0.99 18.27 3.35
N GLY A 439 1.29 19.47 2.87
CA GLY A 439 2.42 20.28 3.26
C GLY A 439 2.01 21.74 3.34
N ASP A 440 2.68 22.62 2.59
CA ASP A 440 2.26 24.02 2.44
C ASP A 440 0.89 24.17 1.76
N GLU A 441 0.45 23.16 1.00
CA GLU A 441 -0.85 23.04 0.36
C GLU A 441 -1.41 21.61 0.56
N MET A 442 -2.65 21.37 0.16
CA MET A 442 -3.24 20.03 0.17
C MET A 442 -2.79 19.22 -1.07
N ASP A 443 -2.07 18.12 -0.85
CA ASP A 443 -1.57 17.27 -1.94
C ASP A 443 -2.56 16.16 -2.28
N GLN A 444 -3.07 15.46 -1.26
CA GLN A 444 -4.03 14.37 -1.39
C GLN A 444 -5.05 14.43 -0.26
N LEU A 445 -6.33 14.21 -0.56
CA LEU A 445 -7.41 14.32 0.41
C LEU A 445 -8.48 13.25 0.21
N GLY A 446 -8.87 12.64 1.32
CA GLY A 446 -10.02 11.77 1.48
C GLY A 446 -10.79 12.13 2.74
N PHE A 447 -11.98 11.57 2.90
CA PHE A 447 -12.92 11.93 3.94
C PHE A 447 -13.24 10.73 4.83
N ILE A 448 -13.41 11.01 6.12
CA ILE A 448 -13.90 10.05 7.11
C ILE A 448 -15.35 10.38 7.39
N TYR A 449 -16.18 9.36 7.36
CA TYR A 449 -17.59 9.45 7.64
C TYR A 449 -17.92 8.79 8.98
N SER A 450 -18.80 9.42 9.76
CA SER A 450 -19.42 8.80 10.94
C SER A 450 -20.92 8.79 10.79
N LYS A 451 -21.56 7.75 11.33
CA LYS A 451 -23.02 7.70 11.47
C LYS A 451 -23.50 8.93 12.26
N GLN A 452 -24.61 9.53 11.82
CA GLN A 452 -25.20 10.77 12.38
C GLN A 452 -26.59 10.51 12.96
#